data_AF-A0A7K4IEM8-F1
#
_entry.id   AF-A0A7K4IEM8-F1
#
_cell.length_a   1.000
_cell.length_b   1.000
_cell.length_c   1.000
_cell.angle_alpha   90.00
_cell.angle_beta   90.00
_cell.angle_gamma   90.00
#
_symmetry.space_group_name_H-M   'P 1'
#
loop_
_entity.id
_entity.type
_entity.pdbx_description
1 polymer ?
#
loop_
_entity_poly.entity_id
_entity_poly.type
_entity_poly.pdbx_seq_one_letter_code
_entity_poly.pdbx_strand_id
1 'polypeptide(L)'
;MSAARKQGEGKRARGPLKEKKKRTWLMPQEVEVWYVLPAIRRELTKVMIEKGIAQKQIASMLGVTEPAITQYKLEKSSRSRGDQITIPREILPEIERAAETMIAAWDKKAEMKELYETMTREINRIIRLLRDSGALCDIHRSHCEHVDEECDACKSKS
;
A
#
# COMPACT_ATOMS: atom_id res chain seq x y z
N MET A 1 -36.81 2.85 49.96
CA MET A 1 -35.59 3.67 50.19
C MET A 1 -34.51 3.17 49.23
N SER A 2 -34.07 4.04 48.33
CA SER A 2 -33.33 3.70 47.12
C SER A 2 -31.84 3.49 47.39
N ALA A 3 -31.27 2.43 46.82
CA ALA A 3 -29.84 2.14 46.87
C ALA A 3 -29.12 2.85 45.70
N ALA A 4 -28.33 3.88 46.01
CA ALA A 4 -27.47 4.55 45.05
C ALA A 4 -26.13 3.79 44.90
N ARG A 5 -25.97 3.04 43.80
CA ARG A 5 -24.65 2.58 43.32
C ARG A 5 -24.13 3.59 42.30
N LYS A 6 -23.11 4.36 42.68
CA LYS A 6 -22.32 5.19 41.76
C LYS A 6 -21.49 4.28 40.85
N GLN A 7 -21.74 4.32 39.55
CA GLN A 7 -20.81 3.82 38.53
C GLN A 7 -19.88 4.98 38.15
N GLY A 8 -18.59 4.83 38.47
CA GLY A 8 -17.52 5.67 37.93
C GLY A 8 -16.80 4.90 36.83
N GLU A 9 -17.14 5.18 35.57
CA GLU A 9 -16.41 4.68 34.42
C GLU A 9 -15.08 5.45 34.28
N GLY A 10 -14.01 4.86 34.79
CA GLY A 10 -12.65 5.31 34.51
C GLY A 10 -12.30 5.05 33.04
N LYS A 11 -12.38 6.08 32.20
CA LYS A 11 -11.76 6.09 30.87
C LYS A 11 -10.26 5.84 31.04
N ARG A 12 -9.78 4.65 30.70
CA ARG A 12 -8.33 4.37 30.67
C ARG A 12 -7.71 5.28 29.63
N ALA A 13 -6.92 6.25 30.08
CA ALA A 13 -6.09 7.06 29.20
C ALA A 13 -5.23 6.11 28.35
N ARG A 14 -5.31 6.23 27.02
CA ARG A 14 -4.37 5.56 26.13
C ARG A 14 -2.99 6.11 26.48
N GLY A 15 -2.12 5.25 26.99
CA GLY A 15 -0.72 5.61 27.26
C GLY A 15 -0.03 6.15 25.99
N PRO A 16 1.12 6.81 26.14
CA PRO A 16 1.82 7.43 25.03
C PRO A 16 2.04 6.41 23.90
N LEU A 17 1.80 6.83 22.66
CA LEU A 17 2.05 6.04 21.47
C LEU A 17 3.52 5.64 21.50
N LYS A 18 3.82 4.34 21.69
CA LYS A 18 5.20 3.85 21.62
C LYS A 18 5.74 4.19 20.23
N GLU A 19 6.87 4.90 20.22
CA GLU A 19 7.59 5.23 19.00
C GLU A 19 7.84 3.95 18.19
N LYS A 20 7.54 3.97 16.89
CA LYS A 20 7.72 2.80 16.04
C LYS A 20 9.22 2.54 15.93
N LYS A 21 9.70 1.41 16.46
CA LYS A 21 11.08 0.98 16.29
C LYS A 21 11.40 0.89 14.79
N LYS A 22 12.38 1.67 14.35
CA LYS A 22 12.93 1.60 13.00
C LYS A 22 13.89 0.41 12.90
N ARG A 23 14.16 -0.03 11.67
CA ARG A 23 15.14 -1.08 11.40
C ARG A 23 16.51 -0.46 11.13
N THR A 24 17.56 -1.22 11.42
CA THR A 24 18.92 -0.92 10.97
C THR A 24 19.14 -1.59 9.60
N TRP A 25 19.92 -0.96 8.71
CA TRP A 25 20.35 -1.55 7.43
C TRP A 25 19.22 -2.04 6.50
N LEU A 26 18.10 -1.32 6.47
CA LEU A 26 17.00 -1.60 5.54
C LEU A 26 17.35 -1.06 4.15
N MET A 27 17.31 -1.87 3.11
CA MET A 27 17.51 -1.43 1.73
C MET A 27 16.22 -0.92 1.09
N PRO A 28 16.27 0.04 0.15
CA PRO A 28 15.06 0.57 -0.49
C PRO A 28 14.24 -0.52 -1.22
N GLN A 29 14.88 -1.56 -1.76
CA GLN A 29 14.19 -2.69 -2.37
C GLN A 29 13.40 -3.51 -1.34
N GLU A 30 13.89 -3.62 -0.11
CA GLU A 30 13.14 -4.25 0.98
C GLU A 30 11.95 -3.38 1.41
N VAL A 31 12.12 -2.04 1.41
CA VAL A 31 11.01 -1.10 1.60
C VAL A 31 9.94 -1.31 0.54
N GLU A 32 10.35 -1.47 -0.73
CA GLU A 32 9.44 -1.72 -1.83
C GLU A 32 8.64 -3.00 -1.65
N VAL A 33 9.34 -4.10 -1.38
CA VAL A 33 8.71 -5.43 -1.22
C VAL A 33 7.79 -5.46 -0.01
N TRP A 34 8.19 -4.87 1.11
CA TRP A 34 7.45 -4.98 2.36
C TRP A 34 6.33 -3.95 2.53
N TYR A 35 6.46 -2.74 1.98
CA TYR A 35 5.54 -1.64 2.25
C TYR A 35 4.90 -1.10 0.98
N VAL A 36 5.71 -0.77 -0.04
CA VAL A 36 5.23 -0.09 -1.26
C VAL A 36 4.35 -1.01 -2.11
N LEU A 37 4.84 -2.19 -2.48
CA LEU A 37 4.12 -3.13 -3.32
C LEU A 37 2.78 -3.56 -2.69
N PRO A 38 2.70 -3.89 -1.38
CA PRO A 38 1.42 -4.13 -0.73
C PRO A 38 0.48 -2.92 -0.74
N ALA A 39 0.99 -1.69 -0.58
CA ALA A 39 0.18 -0.49 -0.65
C ALA A 39 -0.37 -0.22 -2.05
N ILE A 40 0.45 -0.39 -3.09
CA ILE A 40 0.02 -0.27 -4.50
C ILE A 40 -1.09 -1.29 -4.79
N ARG A 41 -0.89 -2.57 -4.44
CA ARG A 41 -1.91 -3.62 -4.64
C ARG A 41 -3.22 -3.30 -3.92
N ARG A 42 -3.14 -2.71 -2.72
CA ARG A 42 -4.33 -2.26 -1.99
C ARG A 42 -5.06 -1.15 -2.73
N GLU A 43 -4.37 -0.10 -3.17
CA GLU A 43 -5.03 1.00 -3.88
C GLU A 43 -5.58 0.54 -5.26
N LEU A 44 -4.85 -0.30 -6.00
CA LEU A 44 -5.36 -0.95 -7.22
C LEU A 44 -6.66 -1.73 -6.94
N THR A 45 -6.68 -2.51 -5.86
CA THR A 45 -7.86 -3.29 -5.46
C THR A 45 -9.06 -2.39 -5.20
N LYS A 46 -8.88 -1.26 -4.49
CA LYS A 46 -9.98 -0.32 -4.21
C LYS A 46 -10.53 0.28 -5.49
N VAL A 47 -9.66 0.78 -6.37
CA VAL A 47 -10.07 1.36 -7.67
C VAL A 47 -10.83 0.33 -8.50
N MET A 48 -10.34 -0.90 -8.60
CA MET A 48 -11.00 -1.95 -9.38
C MET A 48 -12.38 -2.32 -8.80
N ILE A 49 -12.53 -2.32 -7.47
CA ILE A 49 -13.83 -2.54 -6.81
C ILE A 49 -14.80 -1.40 -7.09
N GLU A 50 -14.33 -0.14 -7.01
CA GLU A 50 -15.12 1.04 -7.35
C GLU A 50 -15.59 1.02 -8.80
N LYS A 51 -14.78 0.45 -9.71
CA LYS A 51 -15.14 0.20 -11.11
C LYS A 51 -15.99 -1.07 -11.33
N GLY A 52 -16.43 -1.74 -10.27
CA GLY A 52 -17.38 -2.86 -10.35
C GLY A 52 -16.77 -4.23 -10.68
N ILE A 53 -15.45 -4.38 -10.61
CA ILE A 53 -14.78 -5.65 -10.93
C ILE A 53 -14.93 -6.65 -9.78
N ALA A 54 -15.22 -7.92 -10.09
CA ALA A 54 -15.40 -8.95 -9.08
C ALA A 54 -14.07 -9.31 -8.40
N GLN A 55 -14.09 -9.57 -7.08
CA GLN A 55 -12.89 -9.87 -6.29
C GLN A 55 -12.05 -11.01 -6.86
N LYS A 56 -12.69 -12.06 -7.38
CA LYS A 56 -12.02 -13.19 -8.03
C LYS A 56 -11.22 -12.76 -9.26
N GLN A 57 -11.77 -11.86 -10.07
CA GLN A 57 -11.08 -11.33 -11.27
C GLN A 57 -9.91 -10.43 -10.85
N ILE A 58 -10.09 -9.59 -9.82
CA ILE A 58 -9.01 -8.77 -9.26
C ILE A 58 -7.88 -9.65 -8.74
N ALA A 59 -8.20 -10.73 -8.03
CA ALA A 59 -7.21 -11.69 -7.54
C ALA A 59 -6.39 -12.29 -8.69
N SER A 60 -7.05 -12.68 -9.79
CA SER A 60 -6.38 -13.16 -11.00
C SER A 60 -5.49 -12.10 -11.65
N MET A 61 -5.99 -10.87 -11.83
CA MET A 61 -5.22 -9.77 -12.45
C MET A 61 -4.00 -9.36 -11.63
N LEU A 62 -4.10 -9.38 -10.29
CA LEU A 62 -3.01 -8.99 -9.38
C LEU A 62 -2.08 -10.15 -9.00
N GLY A 63 -2.38 -11.37 -9.43
CA GLY A 63 -1.63 -12.58 -9.08
C GLY A 63 -1.60 -12.86 -7.58
N VAL A 64 -2.71 -12.64 -6.89
CA VAL A 64 -2.86 -12.87 -5.44
C VAL A 64 -4.07 -13.73 -5.15
N THR A 65 -4.25 -14.14 -3.89
CA THR A 65 -5.41 -14.93 -3.47
C THR A 65 -6.62 -14.05 -3.20
N GLU A 66 -7.84 -14.58 -3.33
CA GLU A 66 -9.07 -13.85 -2.97
C GLU A 66 -9.08 -13.36 -1.49
N PRO A 67 -8.55 -14.12 -0.51
CA PRO A 67 -8.37 -13.60 0.84
C PRO A 67 -7.45 -12.37 0.91
N ALA A 68 -6.42 -12.26 0.07
CA ALA A 68 -5.58 -11.07 0.01
C ALA A 68 -6.38 -9.84 -0.45
N ILE A 69 -7.27 -10.01 -1.44
CA ILE A 69 -8.20 -8.96 -1.88
C ILE A 69 -9.13 -8.55 -0.74
N THR A 70 -9.66 -9.53 0.02
CA THR A 70 -10.48 -9.23 1.20
C THR A 70 -9.71 -8.41 2.23
N GLN A 71 -8.44 -8.76 2.49
CA GLN A 71 -7.59 -7.99 3.41
C GLN A 71 -7.33 -6.57 2.92
N TYR A 72 -7.13 -6.36 1.61
CA TYR A 72 -6.92 -5.03 1.04
C TYR A 72 -8.15 -4.10 1.15
N LYS A 73 -9.35 -4.67 1.28
CA LYS A 73 -10.59 -3.90 1.48
C LYS A 73 -10.77 -3.40 2.91
N LEU A 74 -10.13 -4.04 3.88
CA LEU A 74 -10.29 -3.68 5.28
C LEU A 74 -9.72 -2.29 5.56
N GLU A 75 -10.22 -1.66 6.61
CA GLU A 75 -9.66 -0.39 7.09
C GLU A 75 -8.17 -0.55 7.43
N LYS A 76 -7.40 0.51 7.17
CA LYS A 76 -5.96 0.51 7.41
C LYS A 76 -5.66 0.15 8.85
N SER A 77 -4.77 -0.83 9.05
CA SER A 77 -4.30 -1.23 10.37
C SER A 77 -2.78 -1.27 10.45
N SER A 78 -2.20 -1.04 11.63
CA SER A 78 -0.74 -1.16 11.81
C SER A 78 -0.20 -2.59 11.61
N ARG A 79 -1.08 -3.60 11.54
CA ARG A 79 -0.70 -5.01 11.35
C ARG A 79 -0.29 -5.30 9.90
N SER A 80 -0.95 -4.70 8.93
CA SER A 80 -0.59 -4.83 7.52
C SER A 80 0.52 -3.84 7.19
N ARG A 81 1.62 -4.32 6.61
CA ARG A 81 2.75 -3.44 6.28
C ARG A 81 2.38 -2.37 5.25
N GLY A 82 1.59 -2.73 4.24
CA GLY A 82 1.12 -1.75 3.25
C GLY A 82 0.31 -0.61 3.87
N ASP A 83 -0.40 -0.87 4.98
CA ASP A 83 -1.24 0.13 5.66
C ASP A 83 -0.43 1.09 6.53
N GLN A 84 0.84 0.77 6.78
CA GLN A 84 1.75 1.63 7.53
C GLN A 84 2.24 2.82 6.69
N ILE A 85 1.97 2.82 5.38
CA ILE A 85 2.32 3.89 4.46
C ILE A 85 1.07 4.45 3.76
N THR A 86 1.21 5.66 3.23
CA THR A 86 0.20 6.29 2.39
C THR A 86 0.84 6.67 1.07
N ILE A 87 0.23 6.23 -0.03
CA ILE A 87 0.65 6.64 -1.37
C ILE A 87 0.33 8.13 -1.52
N PRO A 88 1.28 8.97 -2.00
CA PRO A 88 1.04 10.39 -2.22
C PRO A 88 -0.14 10.64 -3.17
N ARG A 89 -0.87 11.74 -2.96
CA ARG A 89 -2.11 12.01 -3.70
C ARG A 89 -1.86 12.19 -5.19
N GLU A 90 -0.72 12.76 -5.54
CA GLU A 90 -0.24 12.96 -6.90
C GLU A 90 0.03 11.65 -7.65
N ILE A 91 0.24 10.53 -6.94
CA ILE A 91 0.44 9.21 -7.54
C ILE A 91 -0.88 8.43 -7.71
N LEU A 92 -1.95 8.81 -7.00
CA LEU A 92 -3.24 8.11 -7.11
C LEU A 92 -3.83 8.09 -8.53
N PRO A 93 -3.78 9.18 -9.33
CA PRO A 93 -4.21 9.14 -10.73
C PRO A 93 -3.42 8.16 -11.60
N GLU A 94 -2.18 7.86 -11.23
CA GLU A 94 -1.31 6.91 -11.93
C GLU A 94 -1.69 5.46 -11.60
N ILE A 95 -2.15 5.22 -10.37
CA ILE A 95 -2.73 3.94 -9.94
C ILE A 95 -4.07 3.71 -10.63
N GLU A 96 -4.91 4.73 -10.77
CA GLU A 96 -6.17 4.61 -11.48
C GLU A 96 -5.95 4.23 -12.95
N ARG A 97 -5.03 4.93 -13.64
CA ARG A 97 -4.61 4.57 -15.02
C ARG A 97 -4.06 3.15 -15.15
N ALA A 98 -3.29 2.71 -14.17
CA ALA A 98 -2.78 1.34 -14.12
C ALA A 98 -3.94 0.33 -14.01
N ALA A 99 -4.90 0.58 -13.13
CA ALA A 99 -6.08 -0.27 -12.97
C ALA A 99 -6.90 -0.36 -14.26
N GLU A 100 -7.14 0.77 -14.93
CA GLU A 100 -7.86 0.82 -16.21
C GLU A 100 -7.14 0.04 -17.31
N THR A 101 -5.81 0.19 -17.41
CA THR A 101 -4.99 -0.58 -18.37
C THR A 101 -5.12 -2.09 -18.12
N MET A 102 -5.08 -2.52 -16.86
CA MET A 102 -5.22 -3.92 -16.48
C MET A 102 -6.62 -4.47 -16.76
N ILE A 103 -7.67 -3.70 -16.44
CA ILE A 103 -9.06 -4.07 -16.74
C ILE A 103 -9.26 -4.18 -18.25
N ALA A 104 -8.75 -3.24 -19.04
CA ALA A 104 -8.87 -3.28 -20.50
C ALA A 104 -8.17 -4.51 -21.11
N ALA A 105 -7.02 -4.92 -20.56
CA ALA A 105 -6.36 -6.17 -20.96
C ALA A 105 -7.21 -7.40 -20.59
N TRP A 106 -7.78 -7.41 -19.39
CA TRP A 106 -8.68 -8.48 -18.93
C TRP A 106 -9.93 -8.63 -19.79
N ASP A 107 -10.59 -7.51 -20.13
CA ASP A 107 -11.82 -7.51 -20.94
C ASP A 107 -11.57 -7.98 -22.37
N LYS A 108 -10.37 -7.75 -22.91
CA LYS A 108 -9.91 -8.31 -24.19
C LYS A 108 -9.63 -9.81 -24.13
N LYS A 109 -9.83 -10.45 -22.98
CA LYS A 109 -9.48 -11.85 -22.72
C LYS A 109 -8.01 -12.13 -23.01
N ALA A 110 -7.14 -11.19 -22.63
CA ALA A 110 -5.70 -11.36 -22.73
C ALA A 110 -5.26 -12.66 -22.03
N GLU A 111 -4.29 -13.34 -22.64
CA GLU A 111 -3.69 -14.53 -22.04
C GLU A 111 -3.04 -14.18 -20.70
N MET A 112 -2.94 -15.15 -19.78
CA MET A 112 -2.38 -14.92 -18.44
C MET A 112 -0.97 -14.30 -18.47
N LYS A 113 -0.17 -14.64 -19.50
CA LYS A 113 1.15 -14.05 -19.71
C LYS A 113 1.07 -12.55 -20.00
N GLU A 114 0.17 -12.12 -20.87
CA GLU A 114 -0.01 -10.71 -21.23
C GLU A 114 -0.55 -9.90 -20.04
N LEU A 115 -1.47 -10.47 -19.25
CA LEU A 115 -1.93 -9.86 -18.00
C LEU A 115 -0.79 -9.67 -17.00
N TYR A 116 0.05 -10.70 -16.83
CA TYR A 116 1.22 -10.62 -15.95
C TYR A 116 2.21 -9.55 -16.40
N GLU A 117 2.52 -9.48 -17.70
CA GLU A 117 3.40 -8.46 -18.27
C GLU A 117 2.84 -7.05 -18.11
N THR A 118 1.52 -6.88 -18.33
CA THR A 118 0.82 -5.60 -18.16
C THR A 118 0.84 -5.14 -16.71
N MET A 119 0.43 -6.00 -15.76
CA MET A 119 0.51 -5.72 -14.33
C MET A 119 1.94 -5.36 -13.92
N THR A 120 2.92 -6.16 -14.35
CA THR A 120 4.33 -5.95 -13.99
C THR A 120 4.81 -4.59 -14.49
N ARG A 121 4.48 -4.21 -15.72
CA ARG A 121 4.86 -2.92 -16.30
C ARG A 121 4.25 -1.76 -15.54
N GLU A 122 2.95 -1.82 -15.25
CA GLU A 122 2.23 -0.75 -14.54
C GLU A 122 2.73 -0.57 -13.10
N ILE A 123 2.91 -1.66 -12.35
CA ILE A 123 3.44 -1.59 -10.99
C ILE A 123 4.86 -1.01 -10.98
N ASN A 124 5.74 -1.45 -11.90
CA ASN A 124 7.09 -0.90 -12.00
C ASN A 124 7.08 0.58 -12.37
N ARG A 125 6.18 1.02 -13.25
CA ARG A 125 5.99 2.43 -13.60
C ARG A 125 5.62 3.27 -12.37
N ILE A 126 4.67 2.80 -11.55
CA ILE A 126 4.26 3.46 -10.30
C ILE A 126 5.44 3.53 -9.30
N ILE A 127 6.20 2.44 -9.16
CA ILE A 127 7.38 2.40 -8.27
C ILE A 127 8.43 3.43 -8.73
N ARG A 128 8.68 3.57 -10.04
CA ARG A 128 9.58 4.61 -10.56
C ARG A 128 9.09 6.01 -10.21
N LEU A 129 7.80 6.30 -10.39
CA LEU A 129 7.23 7.60 -10.02
C LEU A 129 7.38 7.90 -8.52
N LEU A 130 7.25 6.89 -7.66
CA LEU A 130 7.51 7.03 -6.21
C LEU A 130 8.99 7.28 -5.91
N ARG A 131 9.91 6.71 -6.70
CA ARG A 131 11.35 7.01 -6.59
C ARG A 131 11.64 8.44 -7.02
N ASP A 132 11.15 8.85 -8.19
CA ASP A 132 11.49 10.12 -8.83
C ASP A 132 10.93 11.32 -8.06
N SER A 133 9.74 11.16 -7.48
CA SER A 133 9.14 12.16 -6.58
C SER A 133 9.84 12.30 -5.23
N GLY A 134 10.73 11.37 -4.86
CA GLY A 134 11.33 11.30 -3.53
C GLY A 134 10.47 10.61 -2.47
N ALA A 135 9.21 10.26 -2.78
CA ALA A 135 8.31 9.59 -1.85
C ALA A 135 8.86 8.26 -1.30
N LEU A 136 9.66 7.53 -2.09
CA LEU A 136 10.34 6.32 -1.60
C LEU A 136 11.36 6.65 -0.50
N CYS A 137 12.11 7.75 -0.60
CA CYS A 137 13.04 8.19 0.44
C CYS A 137 12.29 8.50 1.75
N ASP A 138 11.15 9.19 1.67
CA ASP A 138 10.35 9.53 2.85
C ASP A 138 9.85 8.27 3.58
N ILE A 139 9.36 7.29 2.81
CA ILE A 139 8.93 6.00 3.35
C ILE A 139 10.14 5.27 3.96
N HIS A 140 11.27 5.23 3.26
CA HIS A 140 12.48 4.55 3.70
C HIS A 140 13.00 5.15 5.02
N ARG A 141 13.02 6.48 5.14
CA ARG A 141 13.38 7.21 6.36
C ARG A 141 12.46 6.93 7.54
N SER A 142 11.17 6.73 7.28
CA SER A 142 10.22 6.36 8.33
C SER A 142 10.45 4.96 8.91
N HIS A 143 11.17 4.10 8.18
CA HIS A 143 11.37 2.69 8.52
C HIS A 143 12.83 2.30 8.78
N CYS A 144 13.80 3.12 8.40
CA CYS A 144 15.24 2.88 8.56
C CYS A 144 15.90 3.97 9.42
N GLU A 145 16.75 3.57 10.36
CA GLU A 145 17.49 4.51 11.23
C GLU A 145 18.63 5.24 10.51
N HIS A 146 19.12 4.70 9.39
CA HIS A 146 20.37 5.15 8.74
C HIS A 146 20.12 6.09 7.55
N VAL A 147 18.87 6.47 7.29
CA VAL A 147 18.52 7.32 6.14
C VAL A 147 18.39 8.76 6.62
N ASP A 148 19.38 9.57 6.26
CA ASP A 148 19.43 10.98 6.63
C ASP A 148 18.39 11.83 5.89
N GLU A 149 18.15 13.04 6.40
CA GLU A 149 17.13 13.97 5.92
C GLU A 149 17.34 14.42 4.45
N GLU A 150 18.59 14.43 4.00
CA GLU A 150 19.00 14.90 2.66
C GLU A 150 19.28 13.76 1.68
N CYS A 151 19.14 12.50 2.12
CA CYS A 151 19.43 11.33 1.28
C CYS A 151 18.46 11.21 0.09
N ASP A 152 19.01 11.10 -1.11
CA ASP A 152 18.26 10.92 -2.36
C ASP A 152 18.63 9.64 -3.13
N ALA A 153 19.35 8.72 -2.47
CA ALA A 153 19.86 7.48 -3.08
C ALA A 153 18.78 6.55 -3.64
N CYS A 154 17.50 6.74 -3.28
CA CYS A 154 16.39 5.96 -3.82
C CYS A 154 15.91 6.46 -5.19
N LYS A 155 16.20 7.72 -5.56
CA LYS A 155 15.73 8.32 -6.82
C LYS A 155 16.30 7.56 -8.01
N SER A 156 15.51 7.38 -9.07
CA SER A 156 16.08 6.87 -10.31
C SER A 156 16.95 7.97 -10.91
N LYS A 157 18.19 7.64 -11.30
CA LYS A 157 19.03 8.61 -12.00
C LYS A 157 18.41 8.85 -13.38
N SER A 158 18.08 10.11 -13.67
CA SER A 158 17.75 10.58 -15.02
C SER A 158 18.92 10.37 -15.97
#